data_AF-A0A967I4Q5-F1
#
_entry.id   AF-A0A967I4Q5-F1
#
_cell.length_a   1.000
_cell.length_b   1.000
_cell.length_c   1.000
_cell.angle_alpha   90.00
_cell.angle_beta   90.00
_cell.angle_gamma   90.00
#
_symmetry.space_group_name_H-M   'P 1'
#
loop_
_entity.id
_entity.type
_entity.pdbx_description
1 polymer ?
#
loop_
_entity_poly.entity_id
_entity_poly.type
_entity_poly.pdbx_seq_one_letter_code
_entity_poly.pdbx_strand_id
1 'polypeptide(L)'
;MAKLTADQYADKHNRRMKASIEDIRSGVDRVTEAPGVAAARKQDKMLQNLTAKVQDGTWSRRVSSVPLEDWKDKMVNKGLNRIAGGVDAARGKVVAFAEQLLPAVSAAQTKVKAMPDLTLEDSINRMTTFVREMSKFKKK
;
A
#
# COMPACT_ATOMS: atom_id res chain seq x y z
N MET A 1 -13.54 -6.41 -37.95
CA MET A 1 -14.41 -6.22 -36.77
C MET A 1 -14.12 -7.32 -35.75
N ALA A 2 -14.13 -7.02 -34.45
CA ALA A 2 -13.97 -8.05 -33.42
C ALA A 2 -15.14 -9.05 -33.52
N LYS A 3 -14.83 -10.35 -33.56
CA LYS A 3 -15.83 -11.42 -33.77
C LYS A 3 -16.66 -11.76 -32.52
N LEU A 4 -16.51 -11.00 -31.42
CA LEU A 4 -17.14 -11.23 -30.13
C LEU A 4 -17.67 -9.91 -29.57
N THR A 5 -18.78 -9.97 -28.84
CA THR A 5 -19.24 -8.86 -27.99
C THR A 5 -18.38 -8.74 -26.73
N ALA A 6 -18.50 -7.61 -26.02
CA ALA A 6 -17.81 -7.40 -24.75
C ALA A 6 -18.18 -8.48 -23.70
N ASP A 7 -19.46 -8.83 -23.62
CA ASP A 7 -19.96 -9.85 -22.68
C ASP A 7 -19.40 -11.24 -23.05
N GLN A 8 -19.43 -11.61 -24.34
CA GLN A 8 -18.86 -12.87 -24.80
C GLN A 8 -17.35 -12.96 -24.52
N TYR A 9 -16.64 -11.84 -24.58
CA TYR A 9 -15.24 -11.76 -24.21
C TYR A 9 -15.04 -11.95 -22.70
N ALA A 10 -15.82 -11.25 -21.86
CA ALA A 10 -15.76 -11.34 -20.41
C ALA A 10 -16.10 -12.75 -19.90
N ASP A 11 -17.13 -13.38 -20.46
CA ASP A 11 -17.54 -14.74 -20.11
C ASP A 11 -16.46 -15.77 -20.45
N LYS A 12 -15.87 -15.64 -21.65
CA LYS A 12 -14.75 -16.49 -22.07
C LYS A 12 -13.55 -16.31 -21.13
N HIS A 13 -13.22 -15.06 -20.77
CA HIS A 13 -12.14 -14.76 -19.84
C HIS A 13 -12.41 -15.39 -18.46
N ASN A 14 -13.57 -15.13 -17.87
CA ASN A 14 -13.97 -15.66 -16.56
C ASN A 14 -13.93 -17.19 -16.51
N ARG A 15 -14.50 -17.85 -17.52
CA ARG A 15 -14.50 -19.32 -17.60
C ARG A 15 -13.08 -19.88 -17.69
N ARG A 16 -12.22 -19.30 -18.54
CA ARG A 16 -10.85 -19.80 -18.72
C ARG A 16 -9.99 -19.53 -17.50
N MET A 17 -10.07 -18.35 -16.89
CA MET A 17 -9.31 -18.04 -15.68
C MET A 17 -9.64 -18.99 -14.52
N LYS A 18 -10.92 -19.34 -14.34
CA LYS A 18 -11.33 -20.32 -13.32
C LYS A 18 -10.83 -21.73 -13.65
N ALA A 19 -10.79 -22.12 -14.92
CA ALA A 19 -10.30 -23.43 -15.33
C ALA A 19 -8.76 -23.56 -15.18
N SER A 20 -8.01 -22.46 -15.30
CA SER A 20 -6.54 -22.45 -15.23
C SER A 20 -5.96 -22.38 -13.81
N ILE A 21 -6.73 -22.65 -12.75
CA ILE A 21 -6.23 -22.54 -11.36
C ILE A 21 -5.01 -23.45 -11.12
N GLU A 22 -5.01 -24.68 -11.65
CA GLU A 22 -3.88 -25.61 -11.47
C GLU A 22 -2.64 -25.20 -12.26
N ASP A 23 -2.83 -24.71 -13.49
CA ASP A 23 -1.74 -24.17 -14.30
C ASP A 23 -1.10 -22.96 -13.62
N ILE A 24 -1.92 -22.10 -13.00
CA ILE A 24 -1.44 -20.94 -12.23
C ILE A 24 -0.64 -21.42 -11.02
N ARG A 25 -1.15 -22.40 -10.25
CA ARG A 25 -0.41 -22.97 -9.12
C ARG A 25 0.94 -23.53 -9.56
N SER A 26 0.93 -24.39 -10.58
CA SER A 26 2.15 -24.98 -11.14
C SER A 26 3.14 -23.91 -11.63
N GLY A 27 2.64 -22.82 -12.22
CA GLY A 27 3.47 -21.69 -12.63
C GLY A 27 4.10 -20.95 -11.46
N VAL A 28 3.34 -20.73 -10.38
CA VAL A 28 3.83 -20.11 -9.14
C VAL A 28 4.88 -21.00 -8.47
N ASP A 29 4.66 -22.31 -8.41
CA ASP A 29 5.58 -23.27 -7.77
C ASP A 29 6.94 -23.36 -8.50
N ARG A 30 6.99 -22.98 -9.78
CA ARG A 30 8.23 -22.92 -10.56
C ARG A 30 9.02 -21.62 -10.36
N VAL A 31 8.49 -20.64 -9.63
CA VAL A 31 9.20 -19.38 -9.37
C VAL A 31 10.34 -19.63 -8.39
N THR A 32 11.58 -19.49 -8.87
CA THR A 32 12.79 -19.75 -8.08
C THR A 32 13.35 -18.50 -7.37
N GLU A 33 12.86 -17.31 -7.72
CA GLU A 33 13.25 -16.05 -7.12
C GLU A 33 12.01 -15.24 -6.74
N ALA A 34 12.02 -14.66 -5.53
CA ALA A 34 10.96 -13.77 -5.09
C ALA A 34 10.77 -12.61 -6.09
N PRO A 35 9.57 -12.44 -6.71
CA PRO A 35 9.36 -11.44 -7.74
C PRO A 35 9.68 -9.99 -7.31
N GLY A 36 9.52 -9.70 -6.01
CA GLY A 36 9.89 -8.40 -5.44
C GLY A 36 11.39 -8.09 -5.55
N VAL A 37 12.27 -9.09 -5.47
CA VAL A 37 13.72 -8.91 -5.66
C VAL A 37 14.03 -8.56 -7.12
N ALA A 38 13.44 -9.30 -8.06
CA ALA A 38 13.56 -9.00 -9.49
C ALA A 38 13.01 -7.61 -9.83
N ALA A 39 11.89 -7.20 -9.21
CA ALA A 39 11.30 -5.88 -9.38
C ALA A 39 12.20 -4.76 -8.82
N ALA A 40 12.80 -4.95 -7.64
CA ALA A 40 13.71 -3.97 -7.04
C ALA A 40 14.93 -3.68 -7.95
N ARG A 41 15.48 -4.70 -8.61
CA ARG A 41 16.55 -4.51 -9.61
C ARG A 41 16.16 -3.66 -10.82
N LYS A 42 14.86 -3.42 -11.02
CA LYS A 42 14.31 -2.63 -12.13
C LYS A 42 13.72 -1.29 -11.67
N GLN A 43 14.12 -0.80 -10.49
CA GLN A 43 13.63 0.46 -9.92
C GLN A 43 13.75 1.65 -10.90
N ASP A 44 14.87 1.76 -11.63
CA ASP A 44 15.11 2.89 -12.54
C ASP A 44 14.13 2.85 -13.72
N LYS A 45 13.87 1.63 -14.24
CA LYS A 45 12.86 1.42 -15.28
C LYS A 45 11.46 1.79 -14.78
N MET A 46 11.14 1.48 -13.52
CA MET A 46 9.86 1.87 -12.92
C MET A 46 9.74 3.39 -12.82
N LEU A 47 10.76 4.07 -12.29
CA LEU A 47 10.76 5.52 -12.13
C LEU A 47 10.65 6.24 -13.48
N GLN A 48 11.45 5.84 -14.48
CA GLN A 48 11.41 6.44 -15.81
C GLN A 48 10.00 6.35 -16.43
N ASN A 49 9.41 5.15 -16.41
CA ASN A 49 8.10 4.94 -17.03
C ASN A 49 6.97 5.60 -16.24
N LEU A 50 7.03 5.58 -14.90
CA LEU A 50 6.06 6.27 -14.06
C LEU A 50 6.11 7.77 -14.31
N THR A 51 7.30 8.38 -14.32
CA THR A 51 7.47 9.80 -14.63
C THR A 51 6.89 10.14 -15.99
N ALA A 52 7.18 9.35 -17.03
CA ALA A 52 6.60 9.56 -18.36
C ALA A 52 5.05 9.51 -18.35
N LYS A 53 4.45 8.58 -17.58
CA LYS A 53 2.98 8.46 -17.46
C LYS A 53 2.31 9.49 -16.58
N VAL A 54 3.05 10.06 -15.64
CA VAL A 54 2.60 11.24 -14.89
C VAL A 54 2.63 12.45 -15.83
N GLN A 55 3.72 12.65 -16.57
CA GLN A 55 3.91 13.78 -17.49
C GLN A 55 2.92 13.76 -18.66
N ASP A 56 2.63 12.60 -19.25
CA ASP A 56 1.66 12.48 -20.36
C ASP A 56 0.18 12.47 -19.88
N GLY A 57 -0.06 12.65 -18.58
CA GLY A 57 -1.38 12.71 -17.96
C GLY A 57 -2.13 11.38 -17.90
N THR A 58 -1.54 10.28 -18.36
CA THR A 58 -2.17 8.95 -18.29
C THR A 58 -2.46 8.54 -16.85
N TRP A 59 -1.51 8.77 -15.95
CA TRP A 59 -1.66 8.41 -14.54
C TRP A 59 -2.84 9.15 -13.91
N SER A 60 -2.91 10.48 -14.06
CA SER A 60 -3.97 11.31 -13.48
C SER A 60 -5.36 10.90 -13.99
N ARG A 61 -5.52 10.78 -15.32
CA ARG A 61 -6.78 10.37 -15.95
C ARG A 61 -7.28 9.00 -15.49
N ARG A 62 -6.37 8.05 -15.22
CA ARG A 62 -6.73 6.69 -14.80
C ARG A 62 -7.02 6.61 -13.31
N VAL A 63 -6.24 7.27 -12.46
CA VAL A 63 -6.51 7.25 -11.01
C VAL A 63 -7.80 7.99 -10.66
N SER A 64 -8.20 9.00 -11.46
CA SER A 64 -9.44 9.75 -11.27
C SER A 64 -10.65 9.16 -12.01
N SER A 65 -10.53 8.00 -12.67
CA SER A 65 -11.62 7.50 -13.54
C SER A 65 -12.76 6.82 -12.79
N VAL A 66 -12.61 6.55 -11.49
CA VAL A 66 -13.61 5.86 -10.68
C VAL A 66 -14.48 6.90 -9.96
N PRO A 67 -15.80 6.95 -10.21
CA PRO A 67 -16.70 7.84 -9.48
C PRO A 67 -16.74 7.54 -7.98
N LEU A 68 -16.93 8.58 -7.16
CA LEU A 68 -16.97 8.46 -5.70
C LEU A 68 -18.00 7.42 -5.22
N GLU A 69 -19.19 7.41 -5.83
CA GLU A 69 -20.26 6.50 -5.42
C GLU A 69 -19.96 5.03 -5.75
N ASP A 70 -19.35 4.76 -6.90
CA ASP A 70 -18.89 3.40 -7.25
C ASP A 70 -17.77 2.93 -6.30
N TRP A 71 -16.88 3.83 -5.90
CA TRP A 71 -15.86 3.51 -4.90
C TRP A 71 -16.47 3.18 -3.53
N LYS A 72 -17.44 3.99 -3.06
CA LYS A 72 -18.13 3.76 -1.78
C LYS A 72 -18.87 2.44 -1.78
N ASP A 73 -19.64 2.15 -2.82
CA ASP A 73 -20.36 0.89 -2.97
C ASP A 73 -19.40 -0.32 -2.88
N LYS A 74 -18.32 -0.30 -3.68
CA LYS A 74 -17.32 -1.38 -3.67
C LYS A 74 -16.63 -1.53 -2.32
N MET A 75 -16.32 -0.44 -1.63
CA MET A 75 -15.69 -0.52 -0.30
C MET A 75 -16.63 -1.08 0.73
N VAL A 76 -17.87 -0.60 0.80
CA VAL A 76 -18.86 -1.05 1.79
C VAL A 76 -19.28 -2.49 1.54
N ASN A 77 -19.72 -2.79 0.32
CA ASN A 77 -20.36 -4.07 0.01
C ASN A 77 -19.37 -5.20 -0.27
N LYS A 78 -18.13 -4.87 -0.68
CA LYS A 78 -17.10 -5.85 -1.06
C LYS A 78 -15.83 -5.77 -0.22
N GLY A 79 -15.42 -4.56 0.16
CA GLY A 79 -14.16 -4.30 0.87
C GLY A 79 -14.22 -4.66 2.35
N LEU A 80 -15.22 -4.14 3.08
CA LEU A 80 -15.38 -4.34 4.52
C LEU A 80 -15.38 -5.82 4.92
N ASN A 81 -16.09 -6.64 4.15
CA ASN A 81 -16.18 -8.09 4.37
C ASN A 81 -14.81 -8.81 4.29
N ARG A 82 -13.79 -8.20 3.67
CA ARG A 82 -12.42 -8.76 3.59
C ARG A 82 -11.49 -8.22 4.67
N ILE A 83 -11.85 -7.15 5.38
CA ILE A 83 -10.94 -6.48 6.32
C ILE A 83 -10.58 -7.39 7.48
N ALA A 84 -11.55 -8.04 8.13
CA ALA A 84 -11.30 -8.85 9.32
C ALA A 84 -10.25 -9.94 9.07
N GLY A 85 -10.48 -10.79 8.05
CA GLY A 85 -9.52 -11.84 7.70
C GLY A 85 -8.15 -11.31 7.26
N GLY A 86 -8.11 -10.15 6.58
CA GLY A 86 -6.86 -9.49 6.21
C GLY A 86 -6.08 -8.97 7.43
N VAL A 87 -6.75 -8.37 8.41
CA VAL A 87 -6.14 -7.85 9.64
C VAL A 87 -5.60 -8.99 10.50
N ASP A 88 -6.38 -10.05 10.69
CA ASP A 88 -5.95 -11.20 11.49
C ASP A 88 -4.71 -11.87 10.88
N ALA A 89 -4.72 -12.10 9.56
CA ALA A 89 -3.57 -12.66 8.85
C ALA A 89 -2.34 -11.73 8.87
N ALA A 90 -2.55 -10.41 8.95
CA ALA A 90 -1.47 -9.42 8.97
C ALA A 90 -0.99 -9.06 10.39
N ARG A 91 -1.63 -9.56 11.46
CA ARG A 91 -1.33 -9.17 12.85
C ARG A 91 0.15 -9.22 13.18
N GLY A 92 0.86 -10.28 12.78
CA GLY A 92 2.30 -10.42 13.01
C GLY A 92 3.13 -9.29 12.39
N LYS A 93 2.77 -8.80 11.19
CA LYS A 93 3.44 -7.66 10.55
C LYS A 93 3.21 -6.35 11.32
N VAL A 94 2.03 -6.19 11.90
CA VAL A 94 1.71 -5.02 12.74
C VAL A 94 2.50 -5.06 14.04
N VAL A 95 2.57 -6.23 14.70
CA VAL A 95 3.39 -6.44 15.91
C VAL A 95 4.86 -6.12 15.62
N ALA A 96 5.44 -6.73 14.57
CA ALA A 96 6.83 -6.48 14.19
C ALA A 96 7.12 -5.02 13.84
N PHE A 97 6.15 -4.29 13.28
CA PHE A 97 6.28 -2.85 13.07
C PHE A 97 6.21 -2.07 14.39
N ALA A 98 5.26 -2.40 15.27
CA ALA A 98 5.08 -1.77 16.56
C ALA A 98 6.30 -1.96 17.47
N GLU A 99 6.93 -3.14 17.44
CA GLU A 99 8.19 -3.42 18.14
C GLU A 99 9.33 -2.46 17.75
N GLN A 100 9.32 -1.94 16.51
CA GLN A 100 10.29 -0.93 16.07
C GLN A 100 9.80 0.50 16.34
N LEU A 101 8.51 0.76 16.12
CA LEU A 101 7.92 2.10 16.23
C LEU A 101 7.84 2.57 17.68
N LEU A 102 7.36 1.72 18.59
CA LEU A 102 7.07 2.10 19.97
C LEU A 102 8.34 2.57 20.72
N PRO A 103 9.52 1.93 20.58
CA PRO A 103 10.75 2.48 21.15
C PRO A 103 11.11 3.87 20.63
N ALA A 104 10.89 4.15 19.33
CA ALA A 104 11.12 5.48 18.76
C ALA A 104 10.15 6.52 19.34
N VAL A 105 8.88 6.15 19.51
CA VAL A 105 7.86 6.99 20.18
C VAL A 105 8.26 7.26 21.62
N SER A 106 8.66 6.23 22.38
CA SER A 106 9.09 6.38 23.77
C SER A 106 10.33 7.29 23.89
N ALA A 107 11.32 7.14 23.02
CA ALA A 107 12.51 8.00 23.01
C ALA A 107 12.15 9.47 22.71
N ALA A 108 11.27 9.71 21.74
CA ALA A 108 10.77 11.05 21.42
C ALA A 108 9.98 11.65 22.60
N GLN A 109 9.11 10.87 23.25
CA GLN A 109 8.37 11.30 24.43
C GLN A 109 9.28 11.64 25.61
N THR A 110 10.33 10.87 25.86
CA THR A 110 11.30 11.17 26.93
C THR A 110 11.96 12.53 26.70
N LYS A 111 12.35 12.86 25.46
CA LYS A 111 12.90 14.19 25.11
C LYS A 111 11.89 15.29 25.35
N VAL A 112 10.65 15.12 24.87
CA VAL A 112 9.58 16.09 25.06
C VAL A 112 9.31 16.34 26.55
N LYS A 113 9.23 15.28 27.36
CA LYS A 113 8.95 15.40 28.81
C LYS A 113 10.03 16.17 29.57
N ALA A 114 11.26 16.20 29.07
CA ALA A 114 12.36 16.97 29.67
C ALA A 114 12.36 18.46 29.28
N MET A 115 11.50 18.89 28.36
CA MET A 115 11.40 20.28 27.93
C MET A 115 10.49 21.09 28.87
N PRO A 116 10.68 22.42 28.97
CA PRO A 116 9.71 23.31 29.62
C PRO A 116 8.31 23.15 28.99
N ASP A 117 7.26 23.50 29.74
CA ASP A 117 5.86 23.43 29.31
C ASP A 117 4.98 24.58 29.86
N LEU A 118 5.60 25.65 30.37
CA LEU A 118 4.89 26.73 31.05
C LEU A 118 4.20 27.70 30.06
N THR A 119 4.81 27.92 28.90
CA THR A 119 4.34 28.91 27.93
C THR A 119 3.77 28.27 26.66
N LEU A 120 3.10 29.08 25.84
CA LEU A 120 2.68 28.67 24.50
C LEU A 120 3.88 28.26 23.64
N GLU A 121 4.98 29.01 23.71
CA GLU A 121 6.20 28.70 22.96
C GLU A 121 6.81 27.36 23.41
N ASP A 122 6.79 27.07 24.70
CA ASP A 122 7.23 25.78 25.24
C ASP A 122 6.39 24.63 24.67
N SER A 123 5.06 24.82 24.62
CA SER A 123 4.13 23.84 24.03
C SER A 123 4.39 23.61 22.53
N ILE A 124 4.65 24.68 21.77
CA ILE A 124 5.02 24.60 20.34
C ILE A 124 6.36 23.86 20.17
N ASN A 125 7.35 24.18 21.00
CA ASN A 125 8.66 23.55 20.94
C ASN A 125 8.60 22.05 21.27
N ARG A 126 7.77 21.64 22.23
CA ARG A 126 7.51 20.23 22.55
C ARG A 126 6.90 19.47 21.38
N MET A 127 5.85 20.02 20.77
CA MET A 127 5.20 19.41 19.61
C MET A 127 6.17 19.26 18.43
N THR A 128 6.88 20.35 18.07
CA THR A 128 7.83 20.33 16.95
C THR A 128 8.99 19.37 17.20
N THR A 129 9.45 19.24 18.44
CA THR A 129 10.47 18.26 18.84
C THR A 129 9.99 16.83 18.63
N PHE A 130 8.76 16.49 19.07
CA PHE A 130 8.20 15.16 18.83
C PHE A 130 8.16 14.82 17.34
N VAL A 131 7.65 15.73 16.50
CA VAL A 131 7.56 15.55 15.04
C VAL A 131 8.94 15.36 14.42
N ARG A 132 9.93 16.16 14.81
CA ARG A 132 11.32 16.05 14.32
C ARG A 132 12.00 14.75 14.75
N GLU A 133 11.67 14.22 15.91
CA GLU A 133 12.21 12.93 16.36
C GLU A 133 11.54 11.76 15.63
N MET A 134 10.21 11.82 15.47
CA MET A 134 9.48 10.80 14.71
C MET A 134 9.81 10.80 13.21
N SER A 135 10.20 11.93 12.61
CA SER A 135 10.63 11.97 11.21
C SER A 135 11.96 11.26 10.95
N LYS A 136 12.76 11.02 12.00
CA LYS A 136 14.01 10.25 11.91
C LYS A 136 13.77 8.75 11.92
N PHE A 137 12.60 8.30 12.37
CA PHE A 137 12.27 6.87 12.40
C PHE A 137 12.23 6.30 10.98
N LYS A 138 13.04 5.26 10.76
CA LYS A 138 13.01 4.45 9.54
C LYS A 138 12.87 3.01 9.95
N LYS A 139 11.81 2.35 9.46
CA LYS A 139 11.62 0.91 9.63
C LYS A 139 12.80 0.18 8.98
N LYS A 140 13.36 -0.79 9.70
CA LYS A 140 14.36 -1.73 9.19
C LYS A 140 13.69 -2.92 8.53
#